data_AF-A0A5N6JPE3-F1
#
_entry.id   AF-A0A5N6JPE3-F1
#
_cell.length_a   1.000
_cell.length_b   1.000
_cell.length_c   1.000
_cell.angle_alpha   90.00
_cell.angle_beta   90.00
_cell.angle_gamma   90.00
#
_symmetry.space_group_name_H-M   'P 1'
#
loop_
_entity.id
_entity.type
_entity.pdbx_description
1 polymer ?
#
loop_
_entity_poly.entity_id
_entity_poly.type
_entity_poly.pdbx_seq_one_letter_code
_entity_poly.pdbx_strand_id
1 'polypeptide(L)'
;MIATYEYIHYTNNQEFLATYWPKYQLAMTFIATKIDNTSLLYVTGINDWGRLTQGGHNSEANVLLCRVLTTGSIIATWASNSILSATWKSLAHTLQSSINNKLFSSTTGAFYDSDTNSHLYPQDANSMALAYSVSPLNTTSSISTQLLTNWSPIGAVSPELPNNIVAYTSSIEVKAHLVSRNPLRSLALMRLSWGWYLHNPFGTQSTFIEGYLSDGTWGYRSANGYNGDYSYPSHSHGWGTGPVEVLITGVVGIQLIGAGGSEWSFVPQFGDLKRAEGGVTAALGKFSAGWSLAGETGYLYWYNFGIMFQLGRMEHWFYLQVT
;
A
#
# COMPACT_ATOMS: atom_id res chain seq x y z
N MET A 1 12.28 -3.65 6.29
CA MET A 1 12.98 -3.41 5.01
C MET A 1 12.26 -2.36 4.17
N ILE A 2 10.99 -2.53 3.79
CA ILE A 2 10.21 -1.50 3.08
C ILE A 2 10.17 -0.17 3.86
N ALA A 3 9.87 -0.21 5.15
CA ALA A 3 9.90 0.99 6.01
C ALA A 3 11.29 1.66 6.08
N THR A 4 12.38 0.90 5.93
CA THR A 4 13.75 1.44 5.86
C THR A 4 13.92 2.27 4.59
N TYR A 5 13.40 1.77 3.46
CA TYR A 5 13.36 2.52 2.20
C TYR A 5 12.53 3.79 2.36
N GLU A 6 11.30 3.69 2.87
CA GLU A 6 10.41 4.84 3.02
C GLU A 6 11.01 5.91 3.94
N TYR A 7 11.61 5.51 5.06
CA TYR A 7 12.30 6.44 5.95
C TYR A 7 13.40 7.23 5.22
N ILE A 8 14.29 6.55 4.49
CA ILE A 8 15.36 7.21 3.73
C ILE A 8 14.77 8.04 2.58
N HIS A 9 13.73 7.54 1.92
CA HIS A 9 13.04 8.21 0.81
C HIS A 9 12.47 9.58 1.24
N TYR A 10 11.89 9.68 2.43
CA TYR A 10 11.37 10.94 2.95
C TYR A 10 12.43 11.82 3.62
N THR A 11 13.39 11.24 4.33
CA THR A 11 14.34 12.01 5.16
C THR A 11 15.68 12.29 4.49
N ASN A 12 16.02 11.56 3.43
CA ASN A 12 17.37 11.53 2.84
C ASN A 12 18.48 11.32 3.90
N ASN A 13 18.20 10.59 4.99
CA ASN A 13 19.12 10.43 6.10
C ASN A 13 20.24 9.43 5.77
N GLN A 14 21.35 9.96 5.24
CA GLN A 14 22.53 9.16 4.85
C GLN A 14 23.29 8.57 6.05
N GLU A 15 23.24 9.22 7.22
CA GLU A 15 23.86 8.71 8.44
C GLU A 15 23.14 7.45 8.95
N PHE A 16 21.81 7.47 8.92
CA PHE A 16 20.99 6.31 9.21
C PHE A 16 21.29 5.18 8.23
N LEU A 17 21.36 5.47 6.92
CA LEU A 17 21.72 4.47 5.92
C LEU A 17 23.09 3.86 6.24
N ALA A 18 24.13 4.66 6.44
CA ALA A 18 25.47 4.18 6.73
C ALA A 18 25.52 3.28 7.99
N THR A 19 24.79 3.67 9.05
CA THR A 19 24.77 2.95 10.33
C THR A 19 24.06 1.60 10.23
N TYR A 20 22.95 1.53 9.49
CA TYR A 20 22.11 0.34 9.43
C TYR A 20 22.33 -0.52 8.19
N TRP A 21 23.11 -0.05 7.21
CA TRP A 21 23.38 -0.76 5.96
C TRP A 21 23.90 -2.20 6.16
N PRO A 22 24.87 -2.48 7.04
CA PRO A 22 25.32 -3.86 7.27
C PRO A 22 24.20 -4.78 7.78
N LYS A 23 23.31 -4.27 8.64
CA LYS A 23 22.15 -5.03 9.15
C LYS A 23 21.10 -5.24 8.06
N TYR A 24 20.90 -4.25 7.20
CA TYR A 24 20.02 -4.36 6.05
C TYR A 24 20.52 -5.44 5.08
N GLN A 25 21.81 -5.46 4.77
CA GLN A 25 22.43 -6.50 3.93
C GLN A 25 22.26 -7.90 4.55
N LEU A 26 22.45 -8.03 5.87
CA LEU A 26 22.22 -9.31 6.56
C LEU A 26 20.78 -9.79 6.42
N ALA A 27 19.80 -8.90 6.59
CA ALA A 27 18.38 -9.22 6.41
C ALA A 27 18.06 -9.61 4.95
N MET A 28 18.61 -8.88 3.98
CA MET A 28 18.44 -9.18 2.55
C MET A 28 19.04 -10.53 2.17
N THR A 29 20.24 -10.85 2.67
CA THR A 29 20.87 -12.16 2.47
C THR A 29 20.02 -13.26 3.08
N PHE A 30 19.57 -13.10 4.33
CA PHE A 30 18.73 -14.08 5.00
C PHE A 30 17.41 -14.36 4.28
N ILE A 31 16.71 -13.33 3.79
CA ILE A 31 15.43 -13.55 3.12
C ILE A 31 15.61 -14.09 1.69
N ALA A 32 16.66 -13.66 0.98
CA ALA A 32 16.92 -14.11 -0.38
C ALA A 32 17.31 -15.60 -0.45
N THR A 33 17.95 -16.16 0.58
CA THR A 33 18.26 -17.61 0.62
C THR A 33 17.03 -18.49 0.79
N LYS A 34 15.87 -17.92 1.10
CA LYS A 34 14.59 -18.63 1.17
C LYS A 34 13.86 -18.70 -0.18
N ILE A 35 14.42 -18.11 -1.23
CA ILE A 35 13.93 -18.34 -2.60
C ILE A 35 14.45 -19.70 -3.06
N ASP A 36 13.55 -20.61 -3.38
CA ASP A 36 13.90 -21.98 -3.74
C ASP A 36 14.02 -22.18 -5.26
N ASN A 37 14.09 -23.44 -5.72
CA ASN A 37 14.22 -23.77 -7.14
C ASN A 37 13.01 -23.36 -7.99
N THR A 38 11.88 -23.00 -7.38
CA THR A 38 10.70 -22.49 -8.06
C THR A 38 10.83 -21.00 -8.41
N SER A 39 11.89 -20.34 -7.90
CA SER A 39 12.09 -18.89 -7.93
C SER A 39 11.00 -18.10 -7.20
N LEU A 40 10.32 -18.73 -6.24
CA LEU A 40 9.44 -18.11 -5.27
C LEU A 40 10.06 -18.19 -3.87
N LEU A 41 9.68 -17.26 -3.00
CA LEU A 41 9.95 -17.35 -1.57
C LEU A 41 9.19 -18.53 -0.97
N TYR A 42 9.91 -19.48 -0.40
CA TYR A 42 9.33 -20.52 0.44
C TYR A 42 9.27 -20.06 1.91
N VAL A 43 8.06 -19.75 2.36
CA VAL A 43 7.81 -19.24 3.71
C VAL A 43 7.78 -20.40 4.70
N THR A 44 8.72 -20.41 5.64
CA THR A 44 8.80 -21.42 6.70
C THR A 44 8.06 -21.03 7.98
N GLY A 45 7.74 -19.74 8.15
CA GLY A 45 6.97 -19.24 9.29
C GLY A 45 5.47 -19.32 8.99
N ILE A 46 4.69 -19.77 9.97
CA ILE A 46 3.24 -20.03 9.79
C ILE A 46 2.36 -19.02 10.53
N ASN A 47 2.96 -18.03 11.19
CA ASN A 47 2.23 -17.04 11.96
C ASN A 47 1.88 -15.83 11.09
N ASP A 48 0.61 -15.48 11.08
CA ASP A 48 0.09 -14.26 10.48
C ASP A 48 -1.13 -13.75 11.26
N TRP A 49 -1.23 -12.44 11.45
CA TRP A 49 -2.36 -11.82 12.15
C TRP A 49 -3.56 -11.60 11.25
N GLY A 50 -3.35 -11.33 9.96
CA GLY A 50 -4.41 -11.05 8.99
C GLY A 50 -4.97 -12.30 8.32
N ARG A 51 -4.47 -13.50 8.66
CA ARG A 51 -4.75 -14.75 7.94
C ARG A 51 -4.96 -15.93 8.89
N LEU A 52 -5.67 -16.96 8.43
CA LEU A 52 -5.74 -18.27 9.13
C LEU A 52 -4.59 -19.21 8.75
N THR A 53 -4.15 -19.15 7.49
CA THR A 53 -3.10 -20.01 6.94
C THR A 53 -2.00 -19.18 6.27
N GLN A 54 -0.75 -19.55 6.55
CA GLN A 54 0.48 -18.92 6.04
C GLN A 54 1.54 -20.01 5.84
N GLY A 55 2.56 -19.73 5.03
CA GLY A 55 3.65 -20.66 4.73
C GLY A 55 3.71 -21.09 3.26
N GLY A 56 4.74 -21.86 2.90
CA GLY A 56 4.95 -22.32 1.52
C GLY A 56 5.15 -21.16 0.54
N HIS A 57 4.72 -21.31 -0.71
CA HIS A 57 4.74 -20.23 -1.70
C HIS A 57 3.47 -19.37 -1.62
N ASN A 58 3.24 -18.77 -0.45
CA ASN A 58 2.15 -17.83 -0.23
C ASN A 58 2.32 -16.56 -1.07
N SER A 59 1.22 -16.10 -1.69
CA SER A 59 1.23 -14.97 -2.62
C SER A 59 1.55 -13.63 -1.95
N GLU A 60 0.98 -13.34 -0.78
CA GLU A 60 1.22 -12.10 -0.04
C GLU A 60 2.72 -11.94 0.29
N ALA A 61 3.33 -12.96 0.89
CA ALA A 61 4.74 -12.95 1.24
C ALA A 61 5.67 -12.80 0.03
N ASN A 62 5.31 -13.44 -1.09
CA ASN A 62 6.06 -13.32 -2.34
C ASN A 62 5.97 -11.91 -2.94
N VAL A 63 4.78 -11.31 -2.96
CA VAL A 63 4.55 -9.92 -3.38
C VAL A 63 5.33 -8.95 -2.49
N LEU A 64 5.32 -9.16 -1.17
CA LEU A 64 6.11 -8.38 -0.21
C LEU A 64 7.61 -8.49 -0.47
N LEU A 65 8.13 -9.70 -0.72
CA LEU A 65 9.55 -9.88 -1.04
C LEU A 65 9.92 -9.19 -2.36
N CYS A 66 9.05 -9.25 -3.37
CA CYS A 66 9.26 -8.51 -4.61
C CYS A 66 9.43 -7.02 -4.34
N ARG A 67 8.54 -6.42 -3.53
CA ARG A 67 8.66 -5.01 -3.12
C ARG A 67 9.96 -4.75 -2.36
N VAL A 68 10.33 -5.63 -1.42
CA VAL A 68 11.59 -5.54 -0.66
C VAL A 68 12.80 -5.52 -1.59
N LEU A 69 12.88 -6.42 -2.57
CA LEU A 69 13.99 -6.49 -3.52
C LEU A 69 14.06 -5.26 -4.42
N THR A 70 12.90 -4.80 -4.93
CA THR A 70 12.81 -3.57 -5.72
C THR A 70 13.30 -2.37 -4.92
N THR A 71 12.76 -2.13 -3.72
CA THR A 71 13.19 -1.01 -2.88
C THR A 71 14.63 -1.16 -2.37
N GLY A 72 15.07 -2.39 -2.13
CA GLY A 72 16.43 -2.70 -1.72
C GLY A 72 17.43 -2.33 -2.79
N SER A 73 17.12 -2.56 -4.07
CA SER A 73 18.00 -2.15 -5.19
C SER A 73 18.21 -0.62 -5.22
N ILE A 74 17.19 0.16 -4.85
CA ILE A 74 17.29 1.61 -4.75
C ILE A 74 18.15 2.00 -3.56
N ILE A 75 17.93 1.40 -2.37
CA ILE A 75 18.79 1.64 -1.20
C ILE A 75 20.25 1.31 -1.51
N ALA A 76 20.52 0.19 -2.20
CA ALA A 76 21.87 -0.20 -2.59
C ALA A 76 22.54 0.85 -3.48
N THR A 77 21.76 1.51 -4.35
CA THR A 77 22.24 2.62 -5.17
C THR A 77 22.63 3.83 -4.30
N TRP A 78 21.78 4.19 -3.33
CA TRP A 78 22.11 5.25 -2.36
C TRP A 78 23.33 4.91 -1.49
N ALA A 79 23.52 3.62 -1.17
CA ALA A 79 24.69 3.12 -0.45
C ALA A 79 25.95 2.95 -1.34
N SER A 80 25.93 3.47 -2.58
CA SER A 80 27.03 3.35 -3.55
C SER A 80 27.43 1.89 -3.86
N ASN A 81 26.50 0.95 -3.76
CA ASN A 81 26.71 -0.47 -4.04
C ASN A 81 25.96 -0.91 -5.31
N SER A 82 26.54 -0.59 -6.47
CA SER A 82 25.97 -0.90 -7.78
C SER A 82 25.82 -2.40 -8.05
N ILE A 83 26.70 -3.23 -7.49
CA ILE A 83 26.65 -4.70 -7.62
C ILE A 83 25.39 -5.23 -6.94
N LEU A 84 25.15 -4.90 -5.67
CA LEU A 84 23.94 -5.34 -4.96
C LEU A 84 22.68 -4.73 -5.55
N SER A 85 22.74 -3.49 -6.03
CA SER A 85 21.64 -2.87 -6.76
C SER A 85 21.22 -3.73 -7.97
N ALA A 86 22.18 -4.09 -8.83
CA ALA A 86 21.92 -4.93 -10.00
C ALA A 86 21.42 -6.34 -9.61
N THR A 87 22.05 -6.97 -8.61
CA THR A 87 21.68 -8.30 -8.12
C THR A 87 20.24 -8.33 -7.61
N TRP A 88 19.86 -7.42 -6.71
CA TRP A 88 18.51 -7.39 -6.14
C TRP A 88 17.45 -6.97 -7.15
N LYS A 89 17.79 -6.08 -8.09
CA LYS A 89 16.90 -5.74 -9.21
C LYS A 89 16.63 -6.95 -10.10
N SER A 90 17.67 -7.70 -10.48
CA SER A 90 17.53 -8.94 -11.27
C SER A 90 16.68 -9.98 -10.52
N LEU A 91 16.95 -10.17 -9.23
CA LEU A 91 16.18 -11.11 -8.39
C LEU A 91 14.71 -10.69 -8.26
N ALA A 92 14.42 -9.39 -8.14
CA ALA A 92 13.05 -8.86 -8.15
C ALA A 92 12.32 -9.19 -9.47
N HIS A 93 12.98 -9.01 -10.62
CA HIS A 93 12.39 -9.33 -11.92
C HIS A 93 12.10 -10.83 -12.08
N THR A 94 13.02 -11.69 -11.67
CA THR A 94 12.82 -13.14 -11.69
C THR A 94 11.66 -13.56 -10.78
N LEU A 95 11.64 -13.04 -9.55
CA LEU A 95 10.58 -13.31 -8.58
C LEU A 95 9.21 -12.83 -9.09
N GLN A 96 9.12 -11.59 -9.59
CA GLN A 96 7.89 -11.04 -10.18
C GLN A 96 7.36 -11.92 -11.32
N SER A 97 8.26 -12.40 -12.19
CA SER A 97 7.90 -13.29 -13.29
C SER A 97 7.33 -14.61 -12.77
N SER A 98 7.95 -15.20 -11.75
CA SER A 98 7.44 -16.42 -11.11
C SER A 98 6.10 -16.21 -10.40
N ILE A 99 5.92 -15.09 -9.69
CA ILE A 99 4.65 -14.72 -9.07
C ILE A 99 3.54 -14.66 -10.12
N ASN A 100 3.77 -13.92 -11.20
CA ASN A 100 2.80 -13.73 -12.27
C ASN A 100 2.49 -15.02 -13.04
N ASN A 101 3.45 -15.93 -13.17
CA ASN A 101 3.26 -17.18 -13.88
C ASN A 101 2.60 -18.28 -13.04
N LYS A 102 2.88 -18.32 -11.73
CA LYS A 102 2.48 -19.43 -10.86
C LYS A 102 1.31 -19.12 -9.94
N LEU A 103 1.14 -17.85 -9.58
CA LEU A 103 0.19 -17.43 -8.54
C LEU A 103 -0.98 -16.60 -9.09
N PHE A 104 -0.95 -16.20 -10.36
CA PHE A 104 -2.02 -15.41 -10.98
C PHE A 104 -2.99 -16.27 -11.78
N SER A 105 -4.29 -16.07 -11.57
CA SER A 105 -5.36 -16.62 -12.40
C SER A 105 -5.75 -15.63 -13.50
N SER A 106 -5.49 -15.94 -14.76
CA SER A 106 -6.00 -15.14 -15.88
C SER A 106 -7.53 -15.24 -16.02
N THR A 107 -8.12 -16.37 -15.64
CA THR A 107 -9.57 -16.60 -15.68
C THR A 107 -10.31 -15.72 -14.69
N THR A 108 -9.84 -15.68 -13.44
CA THR A 108 -10.46 -14.84 -12.39
C THR A 108 -9.95 -13.40 -12.44
N GLY A 109 -8.77 -13.19 -13.02
CA GLY A 109 -8.11 -11.88 -13.05
C GLY A 109 -7.54 -11.46 -11.69
N ALA A 110 -7.10 -12.42 -10.87
CA ALA A 110 -6.61 -12.23 -9.50
C ALA A 110 -5.59 -13.29 -9.09
N PHE A 111 -4.80 -12.98 -8.06
CA PHE A 111 -3.85 -13.90 -7.44
C PHE A 111 -4.55 -14.88 -6.51
N TYR A 112 -4.14 -16.14 -6.60
CA TYR A 112 -4.46 -17.20 -5.64
C TYR A 112 -3.82 -16.93 -4.29
N ASP A 113 -4.20 -17.71 -3.29
CA ASP A 113 -3.63 -17.66 -1.95
C ASP A 113 -2.18 -18.17 -1.90
N SER A 114 -1.93 -19.27 -2.61
CA SER A 114 -0.62 -19.89 -2.77
C SER A 114 -0.58 -20.75 -4.02
N ASP A 115 0.58 -21.33 -4.33
CA ASP A 115 0.76 -22.32 -5.39
C ASP A 115 0.01 -23.65 -5.15
N THR A 116 -0.48 -23.87 -3.92
CA THR A 116 -1.17 -25.08 -3.49
C THR A 116 -2.64 -24.84 -3.13
N ASN A 117 -3.07 -23.58 -3.03
CA ASN A 117 -4.46 -23.18 -2.76
C ASN A 117 -4.96 -22.21 -3.84
N SER A 118 -5.51 -22.77 -4.92
CA SER A 118 -6.03 -22.03 -6.08
C SER A 118 -7.53 -21.71 -6.01
N HIS A 119 -8.17 -21.95 -4.87
CA HIS A 119 -9.61 -21.73 -4.68
C HIS A 119 -9.93 -20.48 -3.86
N LEU A 120 -8.92 -19.83 -3.28
CA LEU A 120 -9.04 -18.62 -2.49
C LEU A 120 -8.25 -17.49 -3.14
N TYR A 121 -8.86 -16.30 -3.23
CA TYR A 121 -8.25 -15.09 -3.79
C TYR A 121 -8.17 -14.05 -2.67
N PRO A 122 -7.04 -13.95 -1.96
CA PRO A 122 -6.99 -13.21 -0.72
C PRO A 122 -6.97 -11.69 -0.99
N GLN A 123 -7.53 -10.93 -0.06
CA GLN A 123 -7.58 -9.48 -0.15
C GLN A 123 -6.17 -8.89 -0.07
N ASP A 124 -5.31 -9.43 0.81
CA ASP A 124 -3.93 -8.98 1.02
C ASP A 124 -3.06 -9.04 -0.24
N ALA A 125 -2.85 -10.21 -0.84
CA ALA A 125 -1.95 -10.40 -1.95
C ALA A 125 -2.41 -9.62 -3.17
N ASN A 126 -3.72 -9.58 -3.43
CA ASN A 126 -4.29 -8.84 -4.55
C ASN A 126 -4.17 -7.32 -4.36
N SER A 127 -4.44 -6.82 -3.15
CA SER A 127 -4.26 -5.40 -2.84
C SER A 127 -2.79 -4.99 -2.91
N MET A 128 -1.89 -5.79 -2.34
CA MET A 128 -0.45 -5.54 -2.37
C MET A 128 0.13 -5.63 -3.78
N ALA A 129 -0.32 -6.58 -4.60
CA ALA A 129 0.19 -6.75 -5.95
C ALA A 129 -0.08 -5.50 -6.81
N LEU A 130 -1.21 -4.83 -6.57
CA LEU A 130 -1.50 -3.53 -7.15
C LEU A 130 -0.69 -2.40 -6.49
N ALA A 131 -0.75 -2.28 -5.16
CA ALA A 131 -0.09 -1.20 -4.42
C ALA A 131 1.44 -1.15 -4.63
N TYR A 132 2.05 -2.29 -4.94
CA TYR A 132 3.49 -2.44 -5.19
C TYR A 132 3.86 -2.69 -6.64
N SER A 133 2.91 -2.60 -7.57
CA SER A 133 3.12 -2.76 -9.02
C SER A 133 3.75 -4.11 -9.41
N VAL A 134 3.33 -5.20 -8.75
CA VAL A 134 3.81 -6.57 -9.00
C VAL A 134 2.96 -7.29 -10.07
N SER A 135 1.69 -6.91 -10.22
CA SER A 135 0.72 -7.53 -11.13
C SER A 135 1.17 -7.62 -12.60
N PRO A 136 0.69 -8.61 -13.38
CA PRO A 136 0.94 -8.66 -14.81
C PRO A 136 0.44 -7.41 -15.54
N LEU A 137 1.05 -7.09 -16.69
CA LEU A 137 0.61 -5.95 -17.51
C LEU A 137 -0.87 -6.07 -17.87
N ASN A 138 -1.58 -4.93 -17.87
CA ASN A 138 -3.00 -4.81 -18.22
C ASN A 138 -3.99 -5.58 -17.32
N THR A 139 -3.56 -6.08 -16.15
CA THR A 139 -4.45 -6.79 -15.20
C THR A 139 -4.88 -5.94 -14.00
N THR A 140 -4.39 -4.70 -13.89
CA THR A 140 -4.68 -3.84 -12.72
C THR A 140 -6.19 -3.60 -12.54
N SER A 141 -6.91 -3.39 -13.65
CA SER A 141 -8.36 -3.21 -13.64
C SER A 141 -9.12 -4.48 -13.22
N SER A 142 -8.67 -5.66 -13.65
CA SER A 142 -9.33 -6.93 -13.29
C SER A 142 -9.16 -7.22 -11.81
N ILE A 143 -7.93 -7.08 -11.27
CA ILE A 143 -7.66 -7.31 -9.85
C ILE A 143 -8.44 -6.30 -8.99
N SER A 144 -8.42 -5.02 -9.37
CA SER A 144 -9.19 -3.97 -8.69
C SER A 144 -10.71 -4.24 -8.72
N THR A 145 -11.20 -4.94 -9.74
CA THR A 145 -12.62 -5.32 -9.85
C THR A 145 -12.92 -6.56 -9.02
N GLN A 146 -12.04 -7.55 -9.03
CA GLN A 146 -12.18 -8.76 -8.20
C GLN A 146 -12.21 -8.41 -6.72
N LEU A 147 -11.41 -7.45 -6.26
CA LEU A 147 -11.42 -7.01 -4.84
C LEU A 147 -12.82 -6.54 -4.37
N LEU A 148 -13.65 -6.02 -5.28
CA LEU A 148 -15.02 -5.61 -4.94
C LEU A 148 -15.93 -6.78 -4.52
N THR A 149 -15.60 -8.03 -4.89
CA THR A 149 -16.41 -9.19 -4.48
C THR A 149 -16.34 -9.45 -2.98
N ASN A 150 -15.35 -8.86 -2.31
CA ASN A 150 -15.15 -8.98 -0.87
C ASN A 150 -15.93 -7.91 -0.09
N TRP A 151 -16.55 -6.95 -0.76
CA TRP A 151 -17.19 -5.82 -0.09
C TRP A 151 -18.52 -6.21 0.55
N SER A 152 -18.68 -5.80 1.79
CA SER A 152 -19.91 -5.86 2.58
C SER A 152 -20.44 -4.44 2.85
N PRO A 153 -21.64 -4.28 3.44
CA PRO A 153 -22.18 -2.97 3.80
C PRO A 153 -21.29 -2.14 4.74
N ILE A 154 -20.32 -2.77 5.43
CA ILE A 154 -19.48 -2.12 6.42
C ILE A 154 -17.97 -2.25 6.14
N GLY A 155 -17.56 -2.69 4.94
CA GLY A 155 -16.15 -2.82 4.57
C GLY A 155 -15.82 -4.10 3.82
N ALA A 156 -14.55 -4.28 3.45
CA ALA A 156 -14.07 -5.45 2.71
C ALA A 156 -13.71 -6.61 3.66
N VAL A 157 -14.41 -7.73 3.50
CA VAL A 157 -14.18 -8.96 4.27
C VAL A 157 -12.98 -9.69 3.69
N SER A 158 -12.00 -10.05 4.50
CA SER A 158 -10.79 -10.74 4.06
C SER A 158 -11.08 -12.23 3.83
N PRO A 159 -11.00 -12.76 2.59
CA PRO A 159 -11.25 -14.18 2.34
C PRO A 159 -10.30 -15.11 3.10
N GLU A 160 -9.05 -14.68 3.29
CA GLU A 160 -7.98 -15.37 4.02
C GLU A 160 -8.16 -15.38 5.55
N LEU A 161 -9.09 -14.57 6.06
CA LEU A 161 -9.52 -14.55 7.46
C LEU A 161 -11.04 -14.33 7.50
N PRO A 162 -11.83 -15.39 7.21
CA PRO A 162 -13.27 -15.28 6.99
C PRO A 162 -13.99 -14.49 8.08
N ASN A 163 -15.01 -13.73 7.67
CA ASN A 163 -15.85 -12.85 8.49
C ASN A 163 -15.14 -11.63 9.10
N ASN A 164 -13.82 -11.47 8.96
CA ASN A 164 -13.10 -10.34 9.51
C ASN A 164 -12.92 -9.25 8.45
N ILE A 165 -13.08 -8.00 8.86
CA ILE A 165 -12.68 -6.81 8.12
C ILE A 165 -11.41 -6.30 8.78
N VAL A 166 -10.29 -6.46 8.09
CA VAL A 166 -8.96 -6.15 8.63
C VAL A 166 -8.55 -4.75 8.16
N ALA A 167 -8.34 -3.82 9.09
CA ALA A 167 -8.04 -2.43 8.75
C ALA A 167 -6.68 -2.27 8.04
N TYR A 168 -5.71 -3.14 8.38
CA TYR A 168 -4.43 -3.24 7.68
C TYR A 168 -4.60 -3.59 6.20
N THR A 169 -5.30 -4.69 5.89
CA THR A 169 -5.49 -5.14 4.51
C THR A 169 -6.32 -4.13 3.71
N SER A 170 -7.37 -3.60 4.32
CA SER A 170 -8.20 -2.54 3.72
C SER A 170 -7.40 -1.27 3.44
N SER A 171 -6.42 -0.92 4.29
CA SER A 171 -5.52 0.23 4.08
C SER A 171 -4.70 0.09 2.80
N ILE A 172 -4.33 -1.15 2.45
CA ILE A 172 -3.60 -1.43 1.21
C ILE A 172 -4.57 -1.45 0.03
N GLU A 173 -5.79 -1.97 0.19
CA GLU A 173 -6.80 -1.99 -0.87
C GLU A 173 -7.20 -0.59 -1.33
N VAL A 174 -7.37 0.37 -0.41
CA VAL A 174 -7.67 1.76 -0.79
C VAL A 174 -6.54 2.36 -1.65
N LYS A 175 -5.28 2.00 -1.38
CA LYS A 175 -4.12 2.39 -2.19
C LYS A 175 -4.14 1.68 -3.54
N ALA A 176 -4.44 0.38 -3.55
CA ALA A 176 -4.53 -0.46 -4.75
C ALA A 176 -5.51 0.11 -5.79
N HIS A 177 -6.68 0.59 -5.36
CA HIS A 177 -7.65 1.21 -6.25
C HIS A 177 -7.14 2.51 -6.88
N LEU A 178 -6.43 3.35 -6.14
CA LEU A 178 -5.84 4.59 -6.68
C LEU A 178 -4.67 4.32 -7.63
N VAL A 179 -3.83 3.32 -7.34
CA VAL A 179 -2.80 2.86 -8.29
C VAL A 179 -3.46 2.36 -9.59
N SER A 180 -4.61 1.71 -9.46
CA SER A 180 -5.43 1.25 -10.59
C SER A 180 -6.30 2.34 -11.23
N ARG A 181 -6.07 3.63 -10.92
CA ARG A 181 -6.84 4.78 -11.46
C ARG A 181 -8.35 4.70 -11.22
N ASN A 182 -8.74 4.13 -10.08
CA ASN A 182 -10.14 4.02 -9.64
C ASN A 182 -10.36 4.79 -8.32
N PRO A 183 -10.26 6.13 -8.31
CA PRO A 183 -10.42 6.93 -7.09
C PRO A 183 -11.80 6.75 -6.44
N LEU A 184 -12.85 6.52 -7.23
CA LEU A 184 -14.20 6.27 -6.70
C LEU A 184 -14.26 5.01 -5.84
N ARG A 185 -13.57 3.92 -6.24
CA ARG A 185 -13.51 2.69 -5.44
C ARG A 185 -12.73 2.92 -4.14
N SER A 186 -11.61 3.63 -4.22
CA SER A 186 -10.82 3.99 -3.04
C SER A 186 -11.65 4.79 -2.02
N LEU A 187 -12.33 5.86 -2.47
CA LEU A 187 -13.17 6.69 -1.61
C LEU A 187 -14.40 5.95 -1.10
N ALA A 188 -15.00 5.06 -1.90
CA ALA A 188 -16.12 4.24 -1.47
C ALA A 188 -15.73 3.28 -0.35
N LEU A 189 -14.59 2.57 -0.46
CA LEU A 189 -14.11 1.69 0.61
C LEU A 189 -13.75 2.47 1.87
N MET A 190 -13.15 3.66 1.72
CA MET A 190 -12.90 4.57 2.85
C MET A 190 -14.19 4.90 3.60
N ARG A 191 -15.25 5.27 2.88
CA ARG A 191 -16.56 5.58 3.47
C ARG A 191 -17.25 4.35 4.08
N LEU A 192 -17.18 3.19 3.41
CA LEU A 192 -17.81 1.95 3.87
C LEU A 192 -17.18 1.42 5.16
N SER A 193 -15.85 1.47 5.30
CA SER A 193 -15.15 0.90 6.45
C SER A 193 -14.88 1.94 7.54
N TRP A 194 -14.10 2.98 7.22
CA TRP A 194 -13.74 4.02 8.20
C TRP A 194 -14.90 4.95 8.50
N GLY A 195 -15.69 5.31 7.48
CA GLY A 195 -16.89 6.12 7.68
C GLY A 195 -17.92 5.39 8.55
N TRP A 196 -18.14 4.10 8.33
CA TRP A 196 -18.99 3.31 9.21
C TRP A 196 -18.48 3.29 10.64
N TYR A 197 -17.19 3.00 10.86
CA TYR A 197 -16.61 2.99 12.20
C TYR A 197 -16.70 4.36 12.90
N LEU A 198 -16.42 5.45 12.17
CA LEU A 198 -16.50 6.83 12.66
C LEU A 198 -17.92 7.22 13.08
N HIS A 199 -18.95 6.71 12.39
CA HIS A 199 -20.35 7.02 12.66
C HIS A 199 -21.06 5.98 13.54
N ASN A 200 -20.39 4.88 13.88
CA ASN A 200 -20.94 3.86 14.77
C ASN A 200 -20.93 4.40 16.21
N PRO A 201 -22.07 4.39 16.93
CA PRO A 201 -22.15 4.89 18.31
C PRO A 201 -21.28 4.10 19.30
N PHE A 202 -20.88 2.88 18.95
CA PHE A 202 -19.97 2.03 19.73
C PHE A 202 -18.51 2.12 19.27
N GLY A 203 -18.21 2.93 18.25
CA GLY A 203 -16.85 3.30 17.85
C GLY A 203 -16.32 4.46 18.69
N THR A 204 -15.02 4.70 18.62
CA THR A 204 -14.36 5.83 19.33
C THR A 204 -14.59 7.19 18.69
N GLN A 205 -15.05 7.21 17.44
CA GLN A 205 -15.30 8.41 16.64
C GLN A 205 -14.08 9.35 16.47
N SER A 206 -12.87 8.86 16.79
CA SER A 206 -11.66 9.71 16.89
C SER A 206 -10.35 8.98 16.61
N THR A 207 -10.38 7.65 16.50
CA THR A 207 -9.18 6.82 16.28
C THR A 207 -9.43 5.79 15.17
N PHE A 208 -8.40 5.04 14.79
CA PHE A 208 -8.50 3.96 13.81
C PHE A 208 -8.57 2.62 14.52
N ILE A 209 -9.54 1.77 14.15
CA ILE A 209 -9.69 0.42 14.73
C ILE A 209 -8.73 -0.58 14.09
N GLU A 210 -8.38 -1.61 14.85
CA GLU A 210 -7.59 -2.75 14.42
C GLU A 210 -8.32 -3.59 13.35
N GLY A 211 -9.54 -3.98 13.64
CA GLY A 211 -10.42 -4.74 12.77
C GLY A 211 -11.75 -4.98 13.47
N TYR A 212 -12.71 -5.54 12.74
CA TYR A 212 -14.02 -5.93 13.29
C TYR A 212 -14.61 -7.07 12.47
N LEU A 213 -15.69 -7.67 12.96
CA LEU A 213 -16.40 -8.69 12.21
C LEU A 213 -17.39 -8.06 11.23
N SER A 214 -17.64 -8.77 10.14
CA SER A 214 -18.59 -8.40 9.08
C SER A 214 -20.05 -8.29 9.57
N ASP A 215 -20.36 -8.80 10.76
CA ASP A 215 -21.63 -8.61 11.45
C ASP A 215 -21.71 -7.29 12.26
N GLY A 216 -20.63 -6.50 12.26
CA GLY A 216 -20.51 -5.23 12.96
C GLY A 216 -20.08 -5.32 14.43
N THR A 217 -19.80 -6.52 14.94
CA THR A 217 -19.26 -6.69 16.29
C THR A 217 -17.75 -6.47 16.33
N TRP A 218 -17.23 -6.06 17.50
CA TRP A 218 -15.80 -5.83 17.71
C TRP A 218 -14.98 -7.12 17.88
N GLY A 219 -15.49 -8.26 17.42
CA GLY A 219 -14.88 -9.58 17.62
C GLY A 219 -13.75 -9.93 16.66
N TYR A 220 -12.99 -8.96 16.12
CA TYR A 220 -11.84 -9.24 15.26
C TYR A 220 -10.91 -10.25 15.92
N ARG A 221 -10.57 -11.35 15.23
CA ARG A 221 -9.72 -12.44 15.76
C ARG A 221 -10.18 -13.04 17.10
N SER A 222 -11.41 -12.78 17.55
CA SER A 222 -11.96 -13.39 18.77
C SER A 222 -11.92 -14.93 18.68
N ALA A 223 -12.44 -15.50 17.59
CA ALA A 223 -12.43 -16.95 17.37
C ALA A 223 -11.04 -17.54 17.14
N ASN A 224 -10.07 -16.73 16.69
CA ASN A 224 -8.73 -17.19 16.31
C ASN A 224 -7.70 -16.13 16.74
N GLY A 225 -7.02 -16.33 17.87
CA GLY A 225 -5.94 -15.44 18.32
C GLY A 225 -6.23 -14.65 19.60
N TYR A 226 -7.49 -14.28 19.86
CA TYR A 226 -7.88 -13.56 21.09
C TYR A 226 -8.70 -14.38 22.08
N ASN A 227 -8.64 -15.72 21.99
CA ASN A 227 -9.24 -16.64 22.98
C ASN A 227 -10.73 -16.39 23.27
N GLY A 228 -11.50 -15.99 22.25
CA GLY A 228 -12.92 -15.67 22.36
C GLY A 228 -13.22 -14.29 22.96
N ASP A 229 -12.22 -13.44 23.19
CA ASP A 229 -12.39 -12.12 23.79
C ASP A 229 -12.73 -11.05 22.74
N TYR A 230 -13.95 -10.50 22.83
CA TYR A 230 -14.46 -9.44 21.95
C TYR A 230 -14.03 -8.04 22.40
N SER A 231 -13.40 -7.91 23.56
CA SER A 231 -12.86 -6.65 24.09
C SER A 231 -11.38 -6.46 23.77
N TYR A 232 -10.70 -7.49 23.28
CA TYR A 232 -9.28 -7.45 22.95
C TYR A 232 -8.92 -6.53 21.78
N PRO A 233 -9.72 -6.47 20.69
CA PRO A 233 -9.34 -5.67 19.52
C PRO A 233 -9.13 -4.20 19.85
N SER A 234 -8.00 -3.66 19.38
CA SER A 234 -7.64 -2.28 19.66
C SER A 234 -8.50 -1.32 18.85
N HIS A 235 -9.18 -0.42 19.54
CA HIS A 235 -9.88 0.70 18.91
C HIS A 235 -8.95 1.86 18.53
N SER A 236 -7.64 1.75 18.78
CA SER A 236 -6.64 2.77 18.44
C SER A 236 -5.37 2.10 17.92
N HIS A 237 -5.45 1.56 16.70
CA HIS A 237 -4.41 0.74 16.08
C HIS A 237 -3.81 1.41 14.84
N GLY A 238 -2.48 1.58 14.87
CA GLY A 238 -1.75 2.34 13.84
C GLY A 238 -1.84 1.75 12.43
N TRP A 239 -2.06 0.43 12.29
CA TRP A 239 -2.17 -0.20 10.97
C TRP A 239 -3.44 0.18 10.21
N GLY A 240 -4.40 0.84 10.87
CA GLY A 240 -5.68 1.23 10.28
C GLY A 240 -5.63 2.61 9.63
N THR A 241 -4.44 3.21 9.55
CA THR A 241 -4.23 4.60 9.14
C THR A 241 -4.03 4.78 7.63
N GLY A 242 -4.26 3.75 6.81
CA GLY A 242 -4.13 3.83 5.35
C GLY A 242 -4.71 5.09 4.68
N PRO A 243 -5.91 5.55 5.06
CA PRO A 243 -6.50 6.77 4.49
C PRO A 243 -5.61 8.01 4.64
N VAL A 244 -4.79 8.10 5.70
CA VAL A 244 -3.91 9.25 5.94
C VAL A 244 -2.89 9.40 4.81
N GLU A 245 -2.20 8.30 4.46
CA GLU A 245 -1.24 8.31 3.34
C GLU A 245 -1.97 8.56 2.02
N VAL A 246 -3.02 7.79 1.78
CA VAL A 246 -3.66 7.64 0.48
C VAL A 246 -4.40 8.91 0.04
N LEU A 247 -5.00 9.65 0.97
CA LEU A 247 -5.62 10.94 0.67
C LEU A 247 -4.58 11.99 0.24
N ILE A 248 -3.36 11.95 0.79
CA ILE A 248 -2.29 12.89 0.44
C ILE A 248 -1.62 12.48 -0.88
N THR A 249 -1.20 11.22 -1.01
CA THR A 249 -0.36 10.77 -2.13
C THR A 249 -1.15 10.36 -3.37
N GLY A 250 -2.42 9.99 -3.20
CA GLY A 250 -3.29 9.56 -4.28
C GLY A 250 -4.38 10.56 -4.66
N VAL A 251 -5.12 11.10 -3.68
CA VAL A 251 -6.25 12.02 -3.94
C VAL A 251 -5.77 13.45 -4.18
N VAL A 252 -5.03 14.03 -3.24
CA VAL A 252 -4.31 15.30 -3.48
C VAL A 252 -3.27 15.06 -4.57
N GLY A 253 -2.52 13.95 -4.50
CA GLY A 253 -1.67 13.49 -5.60
C GLY A 253 -0.23 13.95 -5.50
N ILE A 254 0.29 14.28 -4.31
CA ILE A 254 1.72 14.60 -4.14
C ILE A 254 2.52 13.31 -4.04
N GLN A 255 3.45 13.08 -4.96
CA GLN A 255 4.30 11.89 -4.96
C GLN A 255 5.77 12.29 -4.96
N LEU A 256 6.53 11.85 -3.95
CA LEU A 256 7.99 12.00 -3.96
C LEU A 256 8.59 10.88 -4.81
N ILE A 257 9.43 11.27 -5.78
CA ILE A 257 10.12 10.36 -6.70
C ILE A 257 11.58 10.19 -6.28
N GLY A 258 12.22 11.30 -5.88
CA GLY A 258 13.59 11.35 -5.38
C GLY A 258 13.66 11.45 -3.86
N ALA A 259 14.76 10.95 -3.29
CA ALA A 259 14.99 10.98 -1.85
C ALA A 259 14.98 12.42 -1.31
N GLY A 260 14.32 12.62 -0.16
CA GLY A 260 14.18 13.92 0.49
C GLY A 260 13.30 14.91 -0.27
N GLY A 261 12.62 14.47 -1.34
CA GLY A 261 11.85 15.33 -2.23
C GLY A 261 12.68 16.04 -3.30
N SER A 262 13.87 15.52 -3.64
CA SER A 262 14.71 16.06 -4.73
C SER A 262 14.03 16.01 -6.11
N GLU A 263 13.10 15.08 -6.27
CA GLU A 263 12.20 14.98 -7.41
C GLU A 263 10.81 14.60 -6.90
N TRP A 264 9.76 15.18 -7.47
CA TRP A 264 8.38 14.94 -7.07
C TRP A 264 7.43 15.17 -8.25
N SER A 265 6.20 14.69 -8.13
CA SER A 265 5.14 14.92 -9.11
C SER A 265 3.80 15.24 -8.44
N PHE A 266 2.92 15.87 -9.22
CA PHE A 266 1.54 16.17 -8.85
C PHE A 266 0.59 15.43 -9.80
N VAL A 267 -0.04 14.37 -9.29
CA VAL A 267 -0.94 13.50 -10.06
C VAL A 267 -2.25 13.32 -9.28
N PRO A 268 -3.10 14.36 -9.23
CA PRO A 268 -4.35 14.31 -8.46
C PRO A 268 -5.32 13.27 -9.02
N GLN A 269 -6.12 12.66 -8.15
CA GLN A 269 -7.21 11.78 -8.52
C GLN A 269 -8.49 12.20 -7.80
N PHE A 270 -9.39 12.86 -8.55
CA PHE A 270 -10.50 13.62 -7.97
C PHE A 270 -11.59 12.76 -7.32
N GLY A 271 -11.91 11.62 -7.95
CA GLY A 271 -13.08 10.84 -7.57
C GLY A 271 -14.35 11.67 -7.68
N ASP A 272 -15.16 11.69 -6.62
CA ASP A 272 -16.39 12.48 -6.50
C ASP A 272 -16.22 13.71 -5.56
N LEU A 273 -14.99 14.03 -5.18
CA LEU A 273 -14.71 15.16 -4.31
C LEU A 273 -14.70 16.48 -5.11
N LYS A 274 -15.16 17.56 -4.48
CA LYS A 274 -15.16 18.90 -5.08
C LYS A 274 -13.88 19.69 -4.80
N ARG A 275 -13.12 19.28 -3.78
CA ARG A 275 -11.89 19.95 -3.36
C ARG A 275 -11.07 18.98 -2.52
N ALA A 276 -9.75 19.00 -2.68
CA ALA A 276 -8.82 18.38 -1.75
C ALA A 276 -7.58 19.26 -1.61
N GLU A 277 -7.02 19.29 -0.41
CA GLU A 277 -5.78 19.99 -0.11
C GLU A 277 -5.02 19.20 0.96
N GLY A 278 -3.70 19.12 0.81
CA GLY A 278 -2.86 18.39 1.75
C GLY A 278 -1.39 18.62 1.48
N GLY A 279 -0.55 17.93 2.24
CA GLY A 279 0.89 18.05 2.10
C GLY A 279 1.66 17.00 2.86
N VAL A 280 2.93 16.88 2.51
CA VAL A 280 3.90 16.00 3.16
C VAL A 280 5.17 16.77 3.48
N THR A 281 5.84 16.40 4.56
CA THR A 281 7.15 16.95 4.91
C THR A 281 8.24 15.94 4.53
N ALA A 282 9.26 16.42 3.83
CA ALA A 282 10.46 15.68 3.49
C ALA A 282 11.70 16.48 3.87
N ALA A 283 12.89 15.95 3.56
CA ALA A 283 14.18 16.60 3.88
C ALA A 283 14.27 18.05 3.35
N LEU A 284 13.74 18.32 2.17
CA LEU A 284 13.75 19.65 1.55
C LEU A 284 12.67 20.60 2.10
N GLY A 285 11.80 20.13 3.00
CA GLY A 285 10.75 20.94 3.62
C GLY A 285 9.34 20.43 3.35
N LYS A 286 8.36 21.33 3.47
CA LYS A 286 6.96 21.02 3.26
C LYS A 286 6.59 21.13 1.78
N PHE A 287 5.97 20.07 1.27
CA PHE A 287 5.33 20.00 -0.04
C PHE A 287 3.83 20.04 0.20
N SER A 288 3.14 21.04 -0.33
CA SER A 288 1.68 21.14 -0.23
C SER A 288 1.06 21.42 -1.58
N ALA A 289 -0.09 20.82 -1.83
CA ALA A 289 -0.85 21.02 -3.05
C ALA A 289 -2.33 20.87 -2.77
N GLY A 290 -3.13 21.36 -3.69
CA GLY A 290 -4.57 21.17 -3.67
C GLY A 290 -5.20 21.47 -5.01
N TRP A 291 -6.47 21.12 -5.08
CA TRP A 291 -7.28 21.31 -6.25
C TRP A 291 -8.74 21.53 -5.85
N SER A 292 -9.50 22.18 -6.72
CA SER A 292 -10.95 22.37 -6.56
C SER A 292 -11.67 22.35 -7.90
N LEU A 293 -12.84 21.72 -7.94
CA LEU A 293 -13.75 21.72 -9.08
C LEU A 293 -14.19 23.17 -9.38
N ALA A 294 -14.06 23.56 -10.65
CA ALA A 294 -14.47 24.86 -11.19
C ALA A 294 -15.48 24.63 -12.31
N GLY A 295 -16.74 25.01 -12.06
CA GLY A 295 -17.86 24.66 -12.94
C GLY A 295 -18.25 23.19 -12.79
N GLU A 296 -18.61 22.55 -13.91
CA GLU A 296 -19.08 21.15 -13.92
C GLU A 296 -17.94 20.13 -14.17
N THR A 297 -16.89 20.51 -14.91
CA THR A 297 -15.82 19.60 -15.32
C THR A 297 -14.40 20.17 -15.21
N GLY A 298 -14.26 21.48 -15.01
CA GLY A 298 -12.95 22.14 -14.87
C GLY A 298 -12.36 21.97 -13.47
N TYR A 299 -11.05 22.10 -13.35
CA TYR A 299 -10.35 22.07 -12.06
C TYR A 299 -9.32 23.19 -11.98
N LEU A 300 -9.27 23.82 -10.81
CA LEU A 300 -8.20 24.73 -10.40
C LEU A 300 -7.21 23.96 -9.53
N TYR A 301 -5.93 24.29 -9.64
CA TYR A 301 -4.84 23.63 -8.92
C TYR A 301 -3.93 24.67 -8.28
N TRP A 302 -3.33 24.31 -7.15
CA TRP A 302 -2.29 25.10 -6.51
C TRP A 302 -1.28 24.18 -5.84
N TYR A 303 -0.06 24.69 -5.68
CA TYR A 303 1.00 24.00 -4.96
C TYR A 303 2.01 24.99 -4.38
N ASN A 304 2.71 24.56 -3.34
CA ASN A 304 3.76 25.31 -2.67
C ASN A 304 4.89 24.36 -2.25
N PHE A 305 6.12 24.75 -2.61
CA PHE A 305 7.34 24.03 -2.28
C PHE A 305 8.30 24.99 -1.63
N GLY A 306 8.56 24.77 -0.34
CA GLY A 306 9.54 25.55 0.39
C GLY A 306 10.94 25.15 -0.01
N ILE A 307 11.66 26.01 -0.73
CA ILE A 307 13.09 26.14 -0.50
C ILE A 307 13.21 27.04 0.71
N MET A 308 13.93 26.61 1.75
CA MET A 308 14.43 27.50 2.82
C MET A 308 15.50 28.47 2.26
N PHE A 309 15.21 29.15 1.14
CA PHE A 309 15.86 30.36 0.64
C PHE A 309 14.92 31.01 -0.40
N GLN A 310 14.52 32.24 -0.06
CA GLN A 310 13.85 33.27 -0.86
C GLN A 310 12.37 33.08 -1.26
N LEU A 311 11.59 34.07 -0.79
CA LEU A 311 10.32 34.53 -1.32
C LEU A 311 10.33 34.60 -2.85
N GLY A 312 9.58 33.69 -3.47
CA GLY A 312 9.20 33.77 -4.87
C GLY A 312 7.82 33.16 -5.04
N ARG A 313 6.78 34.00 -5.03
CA ARG A 313 5.45 33.60 -5.48
C ARG A 313 5.53 33.38 -6.99
N MET A 314 5.85 32.17 -7.42
CA MET A 314 5.75 31.79 -8.84
C MET A 314 4.35 31.23 -9.08
N GLU A 315 3.47 32.08 -9.60
CA GLU A 315 2.20 31.67 -10.19
C GLU A 315 2.47 31.07 -11.56
N HIS A 316 2.72 29.76 -11.62
CA HIS A 316 2.70 29.03 -12.88
C HIS A 316 1.32 28.43 -13.10
N TRP A 317 0.51 29.11 -13.91
CA TRP A 317 -0.72 28.58 -14.46
C TRP A 317 -0.39 27.62 -15.60
N PHE A 318 -0.29 26.33 -15.32
CA PHE A 318 -0.32 25.31 -16.38
C PHE A 318 -1.78 24.93 -16.65
N TYR A 319 -2.35 25.49 -17.72
CA TYR A 319 -3.56 24.95 -18.32
C TYR A 319 -3.18 23.65 -19.06
N LEU A 320 -3.38 22.50 -18.43
CA LEU A 320 -3.44 21.25 -19.17
C LEU A 320 -4.87 21.10 -19.70
N GLN A 321 -5.11 21.52 -20.94
CA GLN A 321 -6.31 21.11 -21.67
C GLN A 321 -6.15 19.62 -21.99
N VAL A 322 -6.86 18.78 -21.25
CA VAL A 322 -7.09 17.40 -21.66
C VAL A 322 -8.16 17.45 -22.74
N THR A 323 -7.80 17.02 -23.96
CA THR A 323 -8.75 16.75 -25.05
C THR A 323 -9.23 15.31 -24.97
#